data_AF-H8KQJ0-F1
#
_entry.id   AF-H8KQJ0-F1
#
_cell.length_a   1.000
_cell.length_b   1.000
_cell.length_c   1.000
_cell.angle_alpha   90.00
_cell.angle_beta   90.00
_cell.angle_gamma   90.00
#
_symmetry.space_group_name_H-M   'P 1'
#
loop_
_entity.id
_entity.type
_entity.pdbx_description
1 polymer ?
#
loop_
_entity_poly.entity_id
_entity_poly.type
_entity_poly.pdbx_seq_one_letter_code
_entity_poly.pdbx_strand_id
1 'polypeptide(L)'
;MKNNLLVLAAVAVCLTSACQQRADKKANDTTDSLGYVDTNKIAQERADTMNNSISNNAMKDDADFLTTAYNDGMFEIDAAKLAQKNAASAEVKELAKKIESDHAKANEQISMIASKNNITLPTALSEKKQSKYGDLAKVTGKEFDKEYIKEMVKCHDDAIDAFEKKSKNANNTEIQDFAVKTIPVLTAHKTQADVIKEKTDKM
;
A
#
# COMPACT_ATOMS: atom_id res chain seq x y z
N MET A 1 -13.44 -48.84 15.66
CA MET A 1 -13.90 -50.12 15.04
C MET A 1 -15.04 -49.78 14.08
N LYS A 2 -15.22 -50.52 12.97
CA LYS A 2 -16.43 -50.66 12.12
C LYS A 2 -17.24 -49.37 11.81
N ASN A 3 -17.12 -48.77 10.61
CA ASN A 3 -17.76 -49.14 9.32
C ASN A 3 -19.23 -48.69 9.15
N ASN A 4 -19.46 -47.99 8.04
CA ASN A 4 -20.59 -48.01 7.10
C ASN A 4 -22.05 -47.94 7.60
N LEU A 5 -22.90 -47.19 6.87
CA LEU A 5 -23.91 -47.82 5.99
C LEU A 5 -24.43 -46.85 4.89
N LEU A 6 -24.61 -47.38 3.67
CA LEU A 6 -25.37 -46.78 2.56
C LEU A 6 -26.77 -47.42 2.52
N VAL A 7 -27.83 -46.64 2.27
CA VAL A 7 -29.19 -47.15 1.96
C VAL A 7 -29.79 -46.34 0.79
N LEU A 8 -30.67 -46.98 0.01
CA LEU A 8 -31.08 -46.58 -1.34
C LEU A 8 -32.61 -46.58 -1.56
N ALA A 9 -33.05 -45.72 -2.49
CA ALA A 9 -34.16 -45.90 -3.46
C ALA A 9 -35.65 -45.84 -2.99
N ALA A 10 -36.53 -45.95 -4.00
CA ALA A 10 -37.99 -45.71 -4.07
C ALA A 10 -38.39 -44.20 -4.07
N VAL A 11 -38.87 -43.56 -5.15
CA VAL A 11 -39.57 -43.92 -6.41
C VAL A 11 -41.07 -44.22 -6.27
N ALA A 12 -41.88 -43.23 -6.64
CA ALA A 12 -43.31 -43.32 -6.95
C ALA A 12 -43.59 -42.62 -8.31
N VAL A 13 -44.76 -42.84 -8.91
CA VAL A 13 -44.91 -42.96 -10.37
C VAL A 13 -46.33 -42.55 -10.87
N CYS A 14 -46.47 -42.21 -12.17
CA CYS A 14 -47.71 -41.93 -12.95
C CYS A 14 -48.46 -40.61 -12.62
N LEU A 15 -49.47 -40.08 -13.36
CA LEU A 15 -49.93 -40.03 -14.78
C LEU A 15 -51.20 -39.10 -14.78
N THR A 16 -51.61 -38.28 -15.76
CA THR A 16 -51.04 -37.68 -17.00
C THR A 16 -51.88 -36.45 -17.42
N SER A 17 -51.38 -35.58 -18.30
CA SER A 17 -52.20 -34.87 -19.31
C SER A 17 -51.32 -34.51 -20.52
N ALA A 18 -51.89 -34.56 -21.73
CA ALA A 18 -51.12 -34.56 -22.97
C ALA A 18 -51.60 -33.52 -23.99
N CYS A 19 -50.65 -32.93 -24.73
CA CYS A 19 -50.86 -32.41 -26.07
C CYS A 19 -49.75 -32.95 -26.97
N GLN A 20 -50.13 -33.47 -28.13
CA GLN A 20 -49.26 -34.23 -29.04
C GLN A 20 -49.09 -33.45 -30.34
N GLN A 21 -47.84 -33.26 -30.79
CA GLN A 21 -47.54 -33.30 -32.22
C GLN A 21 -46.12 -33.80 -32.50
N ARG A 22 -45.74 -33.85 -33.78
CA ARG A 22 -44.77 -34.83 -34.30
C ARG A 22 -43.31 -34.38 -34.24
N ALA A 23 -42.45 -35.39 -34.28
CA ALA A 23 -41.01 -35.30 -34.35
C ALA A 23 -40.49 -34.49 -35.54
N ASP A 24 -39.25 -34.02 -35.40
CA ASP A 24 -38.27 -34.25 -36.46
C ASP A 24 -36.94 -34.75 -35.88
N LYS A 25 -36.32 -35.74 -36.53
CA LYS A 25 -35.08 -36.39 -36.09
C LYS A 25 -33.92 -35.94 -36.97
N LYS A 26 -33.38 -34.74 -36.73
CA LYS A 26 -32.18 -34.28 -37.44
C LYS A 26 -30.89 -34.87 -36.81
N ALA A 27 -29.90 -35.12 -37.65
CA ALA A 27 -28.74 -35.93 -37.32
C ALA A 27 -27.74 -35.22 -36.38
N ASN A 28 -26.96 -36.03 -35.66
CA ASN A 28 -25.58 -35.66 -35.34
C ASN A 28 -24.82 -35.61 -36.68
N ASP A 29 -24.58 -34.41 -37.18
CA ASP A 29 -23.76 -34.18 -38.37
C ASP A 29 -22.35 -33.74 -37.91
N THR A 30 -21.38 -34.65 -38.02
CA THR A 30 -19.98 -34.36 -37.72
C THR A 30 -19.32 -33.83 -38.99
N THR A 31 -19.65 -32.59 -39.36
CA THR A 31 -19.04 -31.88 -40.47
C THR A 31 -17.91 -30.97 -40.00
N ASP A 32 -16.79 -31.00 -40.74
CA ASP A 32 -15.63 -30.13 -40.52
C ASP A 32 -16.04 -28.67 -40.69
N SER A 33 -15.94 -27.90 -39.62
CA SER A 33 -16.46 -26.53 -39.54
C SER A 33 -15.41 -25.65 -38.89
N LEU A 34 -14.82 -24.78 -39.70
CA LEU A 34 -13.88 -23.74 -39.26
C LEU A 34 -14.60 -22.87 -38.21
N GLY A 35 -14.26 -23.10 -36.94
CA GLY A 35 -15.07 -22.65 -35.81
C GLY A 35 -15.41 -21.18 -35.88
N TYR A 36 -16.70 -20.85 -35.80
CA TYR A 36 -17.17 -19.48 -35.67
C TYR A 36 -16.68 -18.90 -34.32
N VAL A 37 -15.54 -18.24 -34.39
CA VAL A 37 -14.97 -17.50 -33.26
C VAL A 37 -15.86 -16.29 -33.03
N ASP A 38 -16.59 -16.28 -31.91
CA ASP A 38 -17.25 -15.08 -31.42
C ASP A 38 -16.16 -14.07 -31.00
N THR A 39 -15.86 -13.16 -31.92
CA THR A 39 -14.86 -12.11 -31.76
C THR A 39 -15.25 -11.09 -30.69
N ASN A 40 -16.56 -10.91 -30.42
CA ASN A 40 -17.04 -10.05 -29.35
C ASN A 40 -16.78 -10.69 -27.98
N LYS A 41 -17.06 -11.99 -27.84
CA LYS A 41 -16.76 -12.74 -26.61
C LYS A 41 -15.26 -12.72 -26.30
N ILE A 42 -14.40 -12.96 -27.29
CA ILE A 42 -12.94 -12.87 -27.10
C ILE A 42 -12.48 -11.42 -26.81
N ALA A 43 -13.09 -10.41 -27.43
CA ALA A 43 -12.78 -9.01 -27.12
C ALA A 43 -13.17 -8.64 -25.67
N GLN A 44 -14.32 -9.11 -25.20
CA GLN A 44 -14.79 -8.90 -23.83
C GLN A 44 -13.91 -9.64 -22.80
N GLU A 45 -13.63 -10.92 -23.00
CA GLU A 45 -12.73 -11.70 -22.11
C GLU A 45 -11.33 -11.08 -22.03
N ARG A 46 -10.84 -10.47 -23.12
CA ARG A 46 -9.60 -9.68 -23.13
C ARG A 46 -9.72 -8.36 -22.36
N ALA A 47 -10.81 -7.62 -22.53
CA ALA A 47 -11.06 -6.37 -21.79
C ALA A 47 -11.16 -6.62 -20.28
N ASP A 48 -11.88 -7.66 -19.86
CA ASP A 48 -12.02 -8.04 -18.45
C ASP A 48 -10.66 -8.50 -17.86
N THR A 49 -9.85 -9.23 -18.64
CA THR A 49 -8.48 -9.60 -18.24
C THR A 49 -7.58 -8.37 -18.07
N MET A 50 -7.68 -7.37 -18.97
CA MET A 50 -6.93 -6.12 -18.86
C MET A 50 -7.40 -5.28 -17.66
N ASN A 51 -8.71 -5.13 -17.45
CA ASN A 51 -9.28 -4.40 -16.33
C ASN A 51 -8.86 -5.00 -14.98
N ASN A 52 -8.93 -6.32 -14.83
CA ASN A 52 -8.44 -7.02 -13.64
C ASN A 52 -6.92 -6.82 -13.43
N SER A 53 -6.13 -6.85 -14.51
CA SER A 53 -4.67 -6.61 -14.43
C SER A 53 -4.33 -5.17 -14.02
N ILE A 54 -5.07 -4.18 -14.54
CA ILE A 54 -4.94 -2.77 -14.17
C ILE A 54 -5.34 -2.57 -12.70
N SER A 55 -6.47 -3.12 -12.27
CA SER A 55 -6.97 -3.04 -10.89
C SER A 55 -5.97 -3.66 -9.89
N ASN A 56 -5.43 -4.84 -10.17
CA ASN A 56 -4.42 -5.48 -9.33
C ASN A 56 -3.14 -4.64 -9.22
N ASN A 57 -2.66 -4.06 -10.33
CA ASN A 57 -1.49 -3.18 -10.32
C ASN A 57 -1.76 -1.87 -9.55
N ALA A 58 -2.96 -1.30 -9.67
CA ALA A 58 -3.41 -0.13 -8.95
C ALA A 58 -3.46 -0.35 -7.43
N MET A 59 -4.07 -1.47 -6.99
CA MET A 59 -4.07 -1.87 -5.58
C MET A 59 -2.65 -2.15 -5.06
N LYS A 60 -1.74 -2.66 -5.90
CA LYS A 60 -0.33 -2.84 -5.54
C LYS A 60 0.42 -1.51 -5.39
N ASP A 61 0.29 -0.55 -6.31
CA ASP A 61 0.93 0.78 -6.20
C ASP A 61 0.45 1.53 -4.94
N ASP A 62 -0.79 1.31 -4.50
CA ASP A 62 -1.33 1.82 -3.23
C ASP A 62 -0.78 1.09 -1.99
N ALA A 63 -0.67 -0.25 -2.04
CA ALA A 63 -0.09 -1.05 -0.96
C ALA A 63 1.41 -0.80 -0.78
N ASP A 64 2.16 -0.71 -1.88
CA ASP A 64 3.60 -0.38 -1.91
C ASP A 64 3.84 1.01 -1.27
N PHE A 65 2.97 1.98 -1.55
CA PHE A 65 3.04 3.32 -0.95
C PHE A 65 2.85 3.29 0.57
N LEU A 66 1.77 2.69 1.08
CA LEU A 66 1.55 2.61 2.54
C LEU A 66 2.66 1.83 3.25
N THR A 67 3.12 0.72 2.65
CA THR A 67 4.23 -0.09 3.17
C THR A 67 5.52 0.72 3.28
N THR A 68 5.81 1.55 2.26
CA THR A 68 6.99 2.41 2.21
C THR A 68 6.87 3.53 3.25
N ALA A 69 5.81 4.34 3.17
CA ALA A 69 5.56 5.48 4.05
C ALA A 69 5.54 5.09 5.53
N TYR A 70 4.95 3.95 5.89
CA TYR A 70 4.98 3.43 7.25
C TYR A 70 6.41 3.15 7.72
N ASN A 71 7.23 2.54 6.86
CA ASN A 71 8.63 2.22 7.14
C ASN A 71 9.54 3.45 7.15
N ASP A 72 9.18 4.54 6.47
CA ASP A 72 9.82 5.86 6.60
C ASP A 72 9.44 6.49 7.94
N GLY A 73 8.15 6.58 8.27
CA GLY A 73 7.67 7.06 9.56
C GLY A 73 8.26 6.32 10.75
N MET A 74 8.41 4.99 10.68
CA MET A 74 9.11 4.21 11.72
C MET A 74 10.56 4.67 11.93
N PHE A 75 11.29 4.92 10.83
CA PHE A 75 12.69 5.37 10.88
C PHE A 75 12.80 6.78 11.44
N GLU A 76 11.92 7.70 11.01
CA GLU A 76 11.92 9.08 11.46
C GLU A 76 11.53 9.22 12.93
N ILE A 77 10.56 8.42 13.41
CA ILE A 77 10.20 8.30 14.83
C ILE A 77 11.42 7.89 15.68
N ASP A 78 12.16 6.86 15.28
CA ASP A 78 13.31 6.37 16.06
C ASP A 78 14.53 7.29 15.93
N ALA A 79 14.78 7.87 14.75
CA ALA A 79 15.79 8.90 14.54
C ALA A 79 15.50 10.17 15.36
N ALA A 80 14.22 10.55 15.53
CA ALA A 80 13.81 11.67 16.37
C ALA A 80 14.02 11.40 17.87
N LYS A 81 13.73 10.19 18.37
CA LYS A 81 14.05 9.76 19.75
C LYS A 81 15.55 9.78 20.03
N LEU A 82 16.35 9.46 19.01
CA LEU A 82 17.81 9.53 19.06
C LEU A 82 18.27 11.01 19.07
N ALA A 83 17.68 11.86 18.22
CA ALA A 83 18.01 13.28 18.13
C ALA A 83 17.77 14.05 19.43
N GLN A 84 16.66 13.80 20.12
CA GLN A 84 16.38 14.40 21.44
C GLN A 84 17.49 14.13 22.47
N LYS A 85 18.21 13.00 22.34
CA LYS A 85 19.35 12.63 23.18
C LYS A 85 20.66 13.21 22.62
N ASN A 86 20.99 12.86 21.38
CA ASN A 86 22.33 13.04 20.80
C ASN A 86 22.63 14.45 20.26
N ALA A 87 21.61 15.23 19.88
CA ALA A 87 21.80 16.57 19.30
C ALA A 87 22.46 17.55 20.29
N ALA A 88 23.16 18.57 19.78
CA ALA A 88 23.57 19.74 20.56
C ALA A 88 22.54 20.87 20.46
N SER A 89 22.02 21.14 19.25
CA SER A 89 21.09 22.23 18.99
C SER A 89 19.72 22.02 19.64
N ALA A 90 19.23 23.04 20.34
CA ALA A 90 17.86 23.07 20.85
C ALA A 90 16.81 23.06 19.72
N GLU A 91 17.14 23.64 18.56
CA GLU A 91 16.25 23.68 17.39
C GLU A 91 16.08 22.28 16.78
N VAL A 92 17.18 21.51 16.70
CA VAL A 92 17.14 20.09 16.28
C VAL A 92 16.29 19.26 17.23
N LYS A 93 16.43 19.45 18.55
CA LYS A 93 15.62 18.72 19.55
C LYS A 93 14.15 19.09 19.51
N GLU A 94 13.82 20.32 19.14
CA GLU A 94 12.42 20.74 19.02
C GLU A 94 11.77 20.25 17.72
N LEU A 95 12.49 20.28 16.59
CA LEU A 95 12.03 19.65 15.35
C LEU A 95 11.82 18.14 15.53
N ALA A 96 12.77 17.46 16.18
CA ALA A 96 12.67 16.03 16.46
C ALA A 96 11.40 15.65 17.24
N LYS A 97 11.00 16.41 18.26
CA LYS A 97 9.74 16.15 18.99
C LYS A 97 8.50 16.23 18.10
N LYS A 98 8.48 17.17 17.14
CA LYS A 98 7.36 17.31 16.19
C LYS A 98 7.31 16.12 15.25
N ILE A 99 8.47 15.73 14.71
CA ILE A 99 8.64 14.55 13.85
C ILE A 99 8.18 13.28 14.58
N GLU A 100 8.63 13.02 15.82
CA GLU A 100 8.15 11.87 16.61
C GLU A 100 6.63 11.90 16.83
N SER A 101 6.10 13.05 17.27
CA SER A 101 4.66 13.25 17.51
C SER A 101 3.81 12.97 16.26
N ASP A 102 4.19 13.53 15.13
CA ASP A 102 3.29 13.65 13.98
C ASP A 102 3.44 12.47 13.02
N HIS A 103 4.64 11.87 12.91
CA HIS A 103 4.80 10.57 12.23
C HIS A 103 4.20 9.42 13.04
N ALA A 104 4.15 9.49 14.38
CA ALA A 104 3.41 8.47 15.16
C ALA A 104 1.92 8.47 14.81
N LYS A 105 1.30 9.65 14.69
CA LYS A 105 -0.10 9.81 14.24
C LYS A 105 -0.29 9.36 12.79
N ALA A 106 0.66 9.66 11.90
CA ALA A 106 0.64 9.21 10.52
C ALA A 106 0.69 7.67 10.43
N ASN A 107 1.58 7.03 11.20
CA ASN A 107 1.68 5.57 11.23
C ASN A 107 0.45 4.90 11.86
N GLU A 108 -0.21 5.51 12.85
CA GLU A 108 -1.51 5.05 13.36
C GLU A 108 -2.59 5.10 12.25
N GLN A 109 -2.66 6.20 11.49
CA GLN A 109 -3.59 6.33 10.36
C GLN A 109 -3.30 5.31 9.25
N ILE A 110 -2.03 5.14 8.86
CA ILE A 110 -1.62 4.12 7.89
C ILE A 110 -2.00 2.71 8.39
N SER A 111 -1.84 2.42 9.69
CA SER A 111 -2.23 1.13 10.27
C SER A 111 -3.74 0.86 10.14
N MET A 112 -4.57 1.87 10.38
CA MET A 112 -6.02 1.75 10.20
C MET A 112 -6.42 1.54 8.73
N ILE A 113 -5.84 2.30 7.80
CA ILE A 113 -6.13 2.19 6.36
C ILE A 113 -5.65 0.84 5.82
N ALA A 114 -4.44 0.42 6.18
CA ALA A 114 -3.86 -0.85 5.75
C ALA A 114 -4.69 -2.05 6.23
N SER A 115 -5.11 -2.03 7.50
CA SER A 115 -5.98 -3.07 8.11
C SER A 115 -7.29 -3.24 7.33
N LYS A 116 -8.02 -2.15 7.05
CA LYS A 116 -9.25 -2.17 6.24
C LYS A 116 -9.06 -2.78 4.85
N ASN A 117 -7.88 -2.58 4.25
CA ASN A 117 -7.56 -2.99 2.88
C ASN A 117 -6.80 -4.32 2.81
N ASN A 118 -6.59 -5.02 3.93
CA ASN A 118 -5.80 -6.26 4.04
C ASN A 118 -4.32 -6.11 3.59
N ILE A 119 -3.75 -4.90 3.74
CA ILE A 119 -2.37 -4.59 3.40
C ILE A 119 -1.47 -4.93 4.61
N THR A 120 -0.49 -5.80 4.40
CA THR A 120 0.49 -6.18 5.44
C THR A 120 1.58 -5.12 5.57
N LEU A 121 1.64 -4.44 6.72
CA LEU A 121 2.68 -3.47 7.04
C LEU A 121 3.95 -4.13 7.60
N PRO A 122 5.14 -3.53 7.44
CA PRO A 122 6.39 -4.10 7.92
C PRO A 122 6.53 -3.92 9.44
N THR A 123 6.94 -4.97 10.14
CA THR A 123 7.12 -4.97 11.60
C THR A 123 8.51 -4.49 12.07
N ALA A 124 9.41 -4.19 11.14
CA ALA A 124 10.76 -3.71 11.41
C ALA A 124 11.23 -2.73 10.31
N LEU A 125 12.23 -1.90 10.63
CA LEU A 125 12.91 -1.08 9.63
C LEU A 125 13.55 -1.97 8.54
N SER A 126 13.49 -1.53 7.29
CA SER A 126 14.28 -2.12 6.20
C SER A 126 15.79 -1.97 6.47
N GLU A 127 16.61 -2.92 5.99
CA GLU A 127 18.06 -2.99 6.25
C GLU A 127 18.79 -1.66 5.98
N LYS A 128 18.43 -0.98 4.89
CA LYS A 128 18.93 0.36 4.53
C LYS A 128 18.68 1.40 5.63
N LYS A 129 17.50 1.38 6.25
CA LYS A 129 17.12 2.30 7.34
C LYS A 129 17.72 1.87 8.69
N GLN A 130 17.89 0.57 8.92
CA GLN A 130 18.67 0.06 10.06
C GLN A 130 20.12 0.55 10.00
N SER A 131 20.77 0.50 8.81
CA SER A 131 22.11 1.05 8.63
C SER A 131 22.15 2.56 8.91
N LYS A 132 21.27 3.35 8.27
CA LYS A 132 21.21 4.81 8.50
C LYS A 132 21.03 5.16 9.99
N TYR A 133 20.13 4.46 10.69
CA TYR A 133 19.93 4.65 12.11
C TYR A 133 21.19 4.27 12.92
N GLY A 134 21.82 3.15 12.58
CA GLY A 134 23.08 2.72 13.18
C GLY A 134 24.25 3.68 12.93
N ASP A 135 24.25 4.39 11.81
CA ASP A 135 25.25 5.42 11.48
C ASP A 135 24.99 6.72 12.26
N LEU A 136 23.74 7.21 12.31
CA LEU A 136 23.35 8.32 13.17
C LEU A 136 23.62 8.05 14.67
N ALA A 137 23.46 6.80 15.12
CA ALA A 137 23.70 6.40 16.50
C ALA A 137 25.18 6.45 16.93
N LYS A 138 26.13 6.53 15.98
CA LYS A 138 27.57 6.66 16.26
C LYS A 138 28.01 8.10 16.54
N VAL A 139 27.20 9.10 16.15
CA VAL A 139 27.55 10.53 16.25
C VAL A 139 26.74 11.25 17.33
N THR A 140 27.29 12.35 17.84
CA THR A 140 26.69 13.21 18.88
C THR A 140 27.03 14.68 18.63
N GLY A 141 26.32 15.57 19.31
CA GLY A 141 26.56 17.02 19.27
C GLY A 141 26.36 17.62 17.88
N LYS A 142 27.24 18.56 17.49
CA LYS A 142 27.16 19.26 16.20
C LYS A 142 27.23 18.33 14.98
N GLU A 143 27.90 17.19 15.08
CA GLU A 143 28.02 16.24 13.97
C GLU A 143 26.71 15.46 13.79
N PHE A 144 26.07 15.09 14.91
CA PHE A 144 24.70 14.56 14.88
C PHE A 144 23.72 15.59 14.31
N ASP A 145 23.80 16.86 14.75
CA ASP A 145 22.95 17.94 14.23
C ASP A 145 23.05 18.05 12.69
N LYS A 146 24.27 17.98 12.14
CA LYS A 146 24.53 18.02 10.68
C LYS A 146 23.91 16.82 9.95
N GLU A 147 24.25 15.59 10.34
CA GLU A 147 23.79 14.39 9.62
C GLU A 147 22.29 14.11 9.80
N TYR A 148 21.71 14.38 10.98
CA TYR A 148 20.28 14.26 11.20
C TYR A 148 19.49 15.24 10.33
N ILE A 149 19.84 16.53 10.33
CA ILE A 149 19.11 17.53 9.55
C ILE A 149 19.25 17.30 8.03
N LYS A 150 20.46 16.91 7.58
CA LYS A 150 20.72 16.49 6.20
C LYS A 150 19.82 15.31 5.78
N GLU A 151 19.65 14.31 6.64
CA GLU A 151 18.72 13.20 6.39
C GLU A 151 17.26 13.67 6.41
N MET A 152 16.85 14.48 7.39
CA MET A 152 15.47 14.98 7.51
C MET A 152 15.04 15.82 6.30
N VAL A 153 15.90 16.70 5.79
CA VAL A 153 15.64 17.40 4.51
C VAL A 153 15.44 16.38 3.38
N LYS A 154 16.33 15.39 3.29
CA LYS A 154 16.41 14.45 2.17
C LYS A 154 15.28 13.42 2.14
N CYS A 155 14.76 12.98 3.28
CA CYS A 155 13.61 12.06 3.36
C CYS A 155 12.27 12.80 3.20
N HIS A 156 12.14 14.03 3.73
CA HIS A 156 10.92 14.82 3.52
C HIS A 156 10.78 15.29 2.07
N ASP A 157 11.88 15.54 1.35
CA ASP A 157 11.88 15.82 -0.09
C ASP A 157 11.30 14.62 -0.89
N ASP A 158 11.85 13.41 -0.68
CA ASP A 158 11.33 12.16 -1.28
C ASP A 158 9.85 11.92 -0.92
N ALA A 159 9.47 12.20 0.33
CA ALA A 159 8.13 11.95 0.85
C ALA A 159 7.10 12.93 0.28
N ILE A 160 7.44 14.22 0.12
CA ILE A 160 6.54 15.21 -0.48
C ILE A 160 6.20 14.80 -1.92
N ASP A 161 7.20 14.42 -2.74
CA ASP A 161 6.97 13.91 -4.10
C ASP A 161 6.07 12.66 -4.13
N ALA A 162 6.32 11.69 -3.23
CA ALA A 162 5.53 10.47 -3.15
C ALA A 162 4.07 10.73 -2.73
N PHE A 163 3.86 11.62 -1.75
CA PHE A 163 2.52 12.00 -1.28
C PHE A 163 1.81 12.90 -2.30
N GLU A 164 2.52 13.81 -2.99
CA GLU A 164 1.98 14.59 -4.10
C GLU A 164 1.52 13.69 -5.26
N LYS A 165 2.28 12.64 -5.61
CA LYS A 165 1.83 11.63 -6.58
C LYS A 165 0.52 10.99 -6.12
N LYS A 166 0.47 10.50 -4.86
CA LYS A 166 -0.66 9.73 -4.32
C LYS A 166 -1.92 10.54 -4.07
N SER A 167 -1.81 11.81 -3.67
CA SER A 167 -2.95 12.74 -3.62
C SER A 167 -3.65 12.93 -4.99
N LYS A 168 -2.95 12.65 -6.10
CA LYS A 168 -3.44 12.77 -7.47
C LYS A 168 -3.80 11.42 -8.11
N ASN A 169 -3.19 10.31 -7.66
CA ASN A 169 -3.24 9.00 -8.35
C ASN A 169 -3.59 7.78 -7.48
N ALA A 170 -3.82 7.92 -6.17
CA ALA A 170 -4.28 6.81 -5.34
C ALA A 170 -5.66 6.33 -5.79
N ASN A 171 -5.88 5.01 -5.71
CA ASN A 171 -7.10 4.35 -6.17
C ASN A 171 -8.05 4.10 -5.00
N ASN A 172 -7.51 3.88 -3.80
CA ASN A 172 -8.27 3.97 -2.56
C ASN A 172 -8.38 5.44 -2.10
N THR A 173 -9.61 5.89 -1.86
CA THR A 173 -9.90 7.28 -1.46
C THR A 173 -9.41 7.65 -0.06
N GLU A 174 -9.32 6.70 0.89
CA GLU A 174 -8.71 6.97 2.20
C GLU A 174 -7.20 7.20 2.08
N ILE A 175 -6.53 6.51 1.16
CA ILE A 175 -5.10 6.74 0.85
C ILE A 175 -4.91 8.10 0.18
N GLN A 176 -5.80 8.49 -0.74
CA GLN A 176 -5.79 9.82 -1.36
C GLN A 176 -5.96 10.93 -0.31
N ASP A 177 -6.98 10.80 0.54
CA ASP A 177 -7.27 11.74 1.63
C ASP A 177 -6.13 11.85 2.64
N PHE A 178 -5.52 10.71 3.01
CA PHE A 178 -4.35 10.66 3.89
C PHE A 178 -3.17 11.40 3.26
N ALA A 179 -2.89 11.18 1.97
CA ALA A 179 -1.82 11.86 1.25
C ALA A 179 -2.04 13.38 1.23
N VAL A 180 -3.23 13.85 0.84
CA VAL A 180 -3.62 15.28 0.83
C VAL A 180 -3.41 15.92 2.20
N LYS A 181 -3.85 15.27 3.27
CA LYS A 181 -3.82 15.82 4.64
C LYS A 181 -2.42 15.85 5.26
N THR A 182 -1.50 15.01 4.77
CA THR A 182 -0.15 14.86 5.33
C THR A 182 0.89 15.77 4.66
N ILE A 183 0.72 16.12 3.38
CA ILE A 183 1.64 17.03 2.65
C ILE A 183 1.97 18.32 3.43
N PRO A 184 1.00 19.06 4.02
CA PRO A 184 1.33 20.29 4.77
C PRO A 184 2.25 20.07 5.98
N VAL A 185 2.16 18.90 6.63
CA VAL A 185 3.00 18.53 7.77
C VAL A 185 4.42 18.22 7.29
N LEU A 186 4.56 17.43 6.23
CA LEU A 186 5.86 17.11 5.64
C LEU A 186 6.59 18.37 5.14
N THR A 187 5.87 19.26 4.46
CA THR A 187 6.40 20.56 4.02
C THR A 187 6.80 21.45 5.20
N ALA A 188 6.04 21.46 6.30
CA ALA A 188 6.40 22.21 7.51
C ALA A 188 7.65 21.65 8.21
N HIS A 189 7.83 20.32 8.25
CA HIS A 189 9.05 19.69 8.75
C HIS A 189 10.25 20.00 7.86
N LYS A 190 10.13 19.83 6.53
CA LYS A 190 11.19 20.15 5.57
C LYS A 190 11.64 21.60 5.69
N THR A 191 10.69 22.54 5.74
CA THR A 191 10.97 23.98 5.90
C THR A 191 11.76 24.28 7.18
N GLN A 192 11.43 23.62 8.30
CA GLN A 192 12.19 23.74 9.55
C GLN A 192 13.59 23.12 9.44
N ALA A 193 13.71 21.96 8.78
CA ALA A 193 14.99 21.29 8.57
C ALA A 193 15.91 22.13 7.67
N ASP A 194 15.42 22.70 6.57
CA ASP A 194 16.17 23.59 5.67
C ASP A 194 16.68 24.85 6.43
N VAL A 195 15.83 25.48 7.25
CA VAL A 195 16.22 26.64 8.07
C VAL A 195 17.30 26.30 9.11
N ILE A 196 17.24 25.11 9.72
CA ILE A 196 18.30 24.65 10.65
C ILE A 196 19.57 24.29 9.88
N LYS A 197 19.46 23.67 8.70
CA LYS A 197 20.58 23.35 7.81
C LYS A 197 21.34 24.60 7.42
N GLU A 198 20.63 25.64 6.97
CA GLU A 198 21.21 26.93 6.62
C GLU A 198 21.99 27.60 7.76
N LYS A 199 21.58 27.41 9.02
CA LYS A 199 22.36 27.90 10.18
C LYS A 199 23.59 27.03 10.41
N THR A 200 23.45 25.72 10.29
CA THR A 200 24.47 24.73 10.65
C THR A 200 25.59 24.63 9.60
N ASP A 201 25.30 24.99 8.34
CA ASP A 201 26.28 25.16 7.26
C ASP A 201 27.09 26.48 7.39
N LYS A 202 26.62 27.43 8.21
CA LYS A 202 27.29 28.73 8.47
C LYS A 202 28.10 28.72 9.78
N MET A 203 28.39 27.52 10.33
CA MET A 203 29.00 27.26 11.65
C MET A 203 30.11 26.19 11.67
#